data_AF-A0A7J3KS63-F1
#
_entry.id   AF-A0A7J3KS63-F1
#
_cell.length_a   1.000
_cell.length_b   1.000
_cell.length_c   1.000
_cell.angle_alpha   90.00
_cell.angle_beta   90.00
_cell.angle_gamma   90.00
#
_symmetry.space_group_name_H-M   'P 1'
#
loop_
_entity.id
_entity.type
_entity.pdbx_description
1 polymer ?
#
loop_
_entity_poly.entity_id
_entity_poly.type
_entity_poly.pdbx_seq_one_letter_code
_entity_poly.pdbx_strand_id
1 'polypeptide(L)'
;MVSKIDLRKRVRIADAQYGEVVLAGFVQDVRVLKNVVFMILRDVSGITQIVFKKGSVPDDVFEEVCSIPRESIVAVRGIMIESSIAKLGREVIPIEFEVLSEASQPLPIEFLNPSVETGLSRRLDYRFIDLRNPRVLAIFKIQSAITGLLHEFFRSRGFIEVHTPKIVAEATESGASVFPVDYFGRKVFLAQSPQFYKQMLMASGFEKVYEIGPVFRAEPHHTPRHLCEYTSIDFEVSYIESYHDVMDIVEDMVVYIVNRIGDICSREFEILNVKPPRMDKGLPRITVREAYRLVESRGYKPTYMEDLDTRGERVFSKAVEEEYGYKAAFLIEFPWRSGSRPFYVMRKLDEPDWAYSFDLIWDGLEIT
;
A
#
# COMPACT_ATOMS: atom_id res chain seq x y z
N MET A 1 -35.34 6.95 -5.80
CA MET A 1 -36.18 6.80 -4.59
C MET A 1 -35.41 7.35 -3.42
N VAL A 2 -36.06 8.12 -2.54
CA VAL A 2 -35.46 8.58 -1.28
C VAL A 2 -35.58 7.41 -0.29
N SER A 3 -34.46 6.99 0.32
CA SER A 3 -34.44 5.90 1.30
C SER A 3 -35.42 6.16 2.44
N LYS A 4 -36.09 5.11 2.93
CA LYS A 4 -37.01 5.20 4.08
C LYS A 4 -36.27 5.48 5.38
N ILE A 5 -35.00 5.10 5.44
CA ILE A 5 -34.12 5.30 6.59
C ILE A 5 -33.27 6.57 6.36
N ASP A 6 -33.18 7.45 7.35
CA ASP A 6 -32.31 8.64 7.25
C ASP A 6 -30.83 8.25 7.36
N LEU A 7 -30.22 7.94 6.21
CA LEU A 7 -28.82 7.52 6.12
C LEU A 7 -27.81 8.60 6.56
N ARG A 8 -28.22 9.86 6.75
CA ARG A 8 -27.34 10.89 7.36
C ARG A 8 -27.04 10.60 8.83
N LYS A 9 -27.87 9.79 9.49
CA LYS A 9 -27.66 9.30 10.86
C LYS A 9 -26.79 8.04 10.91
N ARG A 10 -26.34 7.52 9.77
CA ARG A 10 -25.53 6.30 9.70
C ARG A 10 -24.24 6.47 10.48
N VAL A 11 -23.97 5.52 11.37
CA VAL A 11 -22.65 5.35 12.00
C VAL A 11 -21.92 4.15 11.38
N ARG A 12 -20.59 4.12 11.50
CA ARG A 12 -19.83 2.92 11.15
C ARG A 12 -20.05 1.87 12.23
N ILE A 13 -19.98 0.59 11.85
CA ILE A 13 -20.20 -0.52 12.79
C ILE A 13 -19.21 -0.47 13.98
N ALA A 14 -17.95 -0.13 13.75
CA ALA A 14 -16.96 -0.03 14.83
C ALA A 14 -17.28 1.11 15.83
N ASP A 15 -17.90 2.19 15.36
CA ASP A 15 -18.17 3.39 16.15
C ASP A 15 -19.55 3.34 16.84
N ALA A 16 -20.39 2.36 16.45
CA ALA A 16 -21.73 2.18 16.98
C ALA A 16 -21.74 1.87 18.48
N GLN A 17 -22.53 2.63 19.22
CA GLN A 17 -22.76 2.48 20.66
C GLN A 17 -24.05 1.68 20.93
N TYR A 18 -24.24 1.22 22.16
CA TYR A 18 -25.51 0.61 22.58
C TYR A 18 -26.66 1.62 22.51
N GLY A 19 -27.87 1.12 22.21
CA GLY A 19 -29.05 1.94 21.96
C GLY A 19 -29.39 2.05 20.48
N GLU A 20 -30.12 3.10 20.11
CA GLU A 20 -30.58 3.28 18.72
C GLU A 20 -29.41 3.59 17.77
N VAL A 21 -29.32 2.83 16.69
CA VAL A 21 -28.29 2.96 15.67
C VAL A 21 -28.90 2.90 14.27
N VAL A 22 -28.29 3.63 13.33
CA VAL A 22 -28.53 3.48 11.90
C VAL A 22 -27.26 2.92 11.27
N LEU A 23 -27.38 1.76 10.63
CA LEU A 23 -26.28 1.07 9.98
C LEU A 23 -26.63 0.84 8.51
N ALA A 24 -25.62 0.88 7.65
CA ALA A 24 -25.75 0.45 6.25
C ALA A 24 -24.46 -0.19 5.76
N GLY A 25 -24.60 -1.24 4.96
CA GLY A 25 -23.47 -2.05 4.51
C GLY A 25 -23.90 -3.22 3.63
N PHE A 26 -22.97 -4.15 3.43
CA PHE A 26 -23.16 -5.34 2.63
C PHE A 26 -23.63 -6.50 3.51
N VAL A 27 -24.61 -7.26 3.02
CA VAL A 27 -25.01 -8.55 3.59
C VAL A 27 -23.86 -9.54 3.39
N GLN A 28 -23.11 -9.86 4.43
CA GLN A 28 -21.99 -10.80 4.33
C GLN A 28 -22.49 -12.25 4.30
N ASP A 29 -23.43 -12.56 5.18
CA ASP A 29 -23.98 -13.90 5.36
C ASP A 29 -25.38 -13.83 5.98
N VAL A 30 -26.20 -14.84 5.69
CA VAL A 30 -27.58 -14.97 6.20
C VAL A 30 -27.81 -16.41 6.64
N ARG A 31 -28.17 -16.59 7.90
CA ARG A 31 -28.54 -17.88 8.46
C ARG A 31 -30.01 -17.87 8.88
N VAL A 32 -30.82 -18.61 8.14
CA VAL A 32 -32.26 -18.76 8.39
C VAL A 32 -32.52 -19.96 9.30
N LEU A 33 -33.23 -19.72 10.40
CA LEU A 33 -33.87 -20.75 11.22
C LEU A 33 -35.39 -20.55 11.16
N LYS A 34 -36.17 -21.54 11.62
CA LYS A 34 -37.63 -21.57 11.49
C LYS A 34 -38.34 -20.24 11.84
N ASN A 35 -37.97 -19.61 12.95
CA ASN A 35 -38.61 -18.38 13.45
C ASN A 35 -37.63 -17.22 13.65
N VAL A 36 -36.36 -17.37 13.25
CA VAL A 36 -35.30 -16.39 13.51
C VAL A 36 -34.33 -16.38 12.32
N VAL A 37 -33.96 -15.19 11.84
CA VAL A 37 -32.90 -15.00 10.85
C VAL A 37 -31.75 -14.22 11.46
N PHE A 38 -30.54 -14.72 11.29
CA PHE A 38 -29.30 -14.03 11.67
C PHE A 38 -28.63 -13.52 10.40
N MET A 39 -28.55 -12.19 10.25
CA MET A 39 -27.83 -11.55 9.16
C MET A 39 -26.51 -10.99 9.70
N ILE A 40 -25.41 -11.23 9.01
CA ILE A 40 -24.14 -10.54 9.26
C ILE A 40 -24.05 -9.34 8.31
N LEU A 41 -24.08 -8.14 8.86
CA LEU A 41 -23.85 -6.91 8.12
C LEU A 41 -22.37 -6.54 8.17
N ARG A 42 -21.78 -6.20 7.03
CA ARG A 42 -20.39 -5.75 6.89
C ARG A 42 -20.31 -4.32 6.37
N ASP A 43 -19.46 -3.51 6.97
CA ASP A 43 -18.98 -2.26 6.39
C ASP A 43 -17.44 -2.17 6.46
N VAL A 44 -16.86 -1.05 6.03
CA VAL A 44 -15.39 -0.83 6.01
C VAL A 44 -14.73 -0.90 7.41
N SER A 45 -15.53 -0.78 8.47
CA SER A 45 -15.08 -0.76 9.85
C SER A 45 -15.25 -2.10 10.56
N GLY A 46 -15.98 -3.06 9.99
CA GLY A 46 -16.14 -4.39 10.57
C GLY A 46 -17.46 -5.05 10.23
N ILE A 47 -17.86 -5.98 11.09
CA ILE A 47 -19.11 -6.72 10.97
C ILE A 47 -19.96 -6.57 12.24
N THR A 48 -21.27 -6.75 12.10
CA THR A 48 -22.19 -6.89 13.24
C THR A 48 -23.32 -7.84 12.88
N GLN A 49 -23.93 -8.46 13.88
CA GLN A 49 -25.07 -9.36 13.70
C GLN A 49 -26.37 -8.59 13.85
N ILE A 50 -27.33 -8.85 12.96
CA ILE A 50 -28.70 -8.35 13.02
C ILE A 50 -29.62 -9.57 13.18
N VAL A 51 -30.52 -9.51 14.17
CA VAL A 51 -31.37 -10.64 14.55
C VAL A 51 -32.83 -10.31 14.25
N PHE A 52 -33.39 -10.94 13.23
CA PHE A 52 -34.79 -10.82 12.87
C PHE A 52 -35.56 -11.97 13.51
N LYS A 53 -36.60 -11.66 14.30
CA LYS A 53 -37.49 -12.66 14.91
C LYS A 53 -38.87 -12.54 14.30
N LYS A 54 -39.48 -13.68 13.96
CA LYS A 54 -40.85 -13.70 13.43
C LYS A 54 -41.82 -13.08 14.45
N GLY A 55 -42.66 -12.16 13.99
CA GLY A 55 -43.58 -11.38 14.85
C GLY A 55 -42.96 -10.18 15.56
N SER A 56 -41.64 -9.97 15.47
CA SER A 56 -40.97 -8.72 15.94
C SER A 56 -40.69 -7.72 14.81
N VAL A 57 -40.77 -8.17 13.56
CA VAL A 57 -40.71 -7.35 12.35
C VAL A 57 -41.92 -7.68 11.47
N PRO A 58 -42.33 -6.79 10.54
CA PRO A 58 -43.35 -7.09 9.54
C PRO A 58 -43.07 -8.39 8.77
N ASP A 59 -44.12 -9.15 8.42
CA ASP A 59 -43.98 -10.46 7.77
C ASP A 59 -43.29 -10.36 6.40
N ASP A 60 -43.56 -9.29 5.63
CA ASP A 60 -42.90 -9.00 4.35
C ASP A 60 -41.39 -8.76 4.51
N VAL A 61 -40.99 -8.03 5.54
CA VAL A 61 -39.57 -7.83 5.89
C VAL A 61 -38.92 -9.15 6.31
N PHE A 62 -39.62 -9.97 7.09
CA PHE A 62 -39.08 -11.27 7.51
C PHE A 62 -38.87 -12.19 6.30
N GLU A 63 -39.80 -12.22 5.35
CA GLU A 63 -39.69 -12.98 4.10
C GLU A 63 -38.57 -12.45 3.20
N GLU A 64 -38.45 -11.14 3.03
CA GLU A 64 -37.39 -10.49 2.24
C GLU A 64 -35.99 -10.84 2.78
N VAL A 65 -35.82 -10.80 4.11
CA VAL A 65 -34.53 -11.14 4.75
C VAL A 65 -34.22 -12.64 4.67
N CYS A 66 -35.21 -13.52 4.51
CA CYS A 66 -34.95 -14.96 4.34
C CYS A 66 -34.31 -15.30 3.00
N SER A 67 -34.56 -14.50 1.95
CA SER A 67 -34.12 -14.76 0.57
C SER A 67 -33.04 -13.81 0.08
N ILE A 68 -32.68 -12.78 0.85
CA ILE A 68 -31.75 -11.75 0.41
C ILE A 68 -30.38 -12.33 0.01
N PRO A 69 -29.89 -12.05 -1.21
CA PRO A 69 -28.59 -12.53 -1.66
C PRO A 69 -27.43 -11.93 -0.86
N ARG A 70 -26.35 -12.71 -0.70
CA ARG A 70 -25.04 -12.20 -0.22
C ARG A 70 -24.60 -11.01 -1.08
N GLU A 71 -23.94 -10.06 -0.44
CA GLU A 71 -23.43 -8.81 -1.01
C GLU A 71 -24.50 -7.81 -1.46
N SER A 72 -25.78 -8.05 -1.15
CA SER A 72 -26.81 -7.00 -1.26
C SER A 72 -26.50 -5.86 -0.28
N ILE A 73 -26.85 -4.64 -0.64
CA ILE A 73 -26.67 -3.44 0.18
C ILE A 73 -27.97 -3.17 0.93
N VAL A 74 -27.87 -3.07 2.25
CA VAL A 74 -29.02 -2.87 3.13
C VAL A 74 -28.77 -1.72 4.10
N ALA A 75 -29.86 -1.13 4.57
CA ALA A 75 -29.88 -0.17 5.65
C ALA A 75 -30.79 -0.70 6.78
N VAL A 76 -30.35 -0.50 8.02
CA VAL A 76 -31.07 -0.94 9.21
C VAL A 76 -31.07 0.18 10.24
N ARG A 77 -32.25 0.56 10.73
CA ARG A 77 -32.41 1.32 11.98
C ARG A 77 -32.83 0.32 13.04
N GLY A 78 -32.12 0.25 14.16
CA GLY A 78 -32.38 -0.75 15.18
C GLY A 78 -31.77 -0.41 16.54
N ILE A 79 -31.97 -1.28 17.52
CA ILE A 79 -31.38 -1.17 18.85
C ILE A 79 -30.19 -2.12 18.96
N MET A 80 -28.99 -1.58 19.17
CA MET A 80 -27.80 -2.34 19.49
C MET A 80 -27.79 -2.69 20.98
N ILE A 81 -27.65 -3.98 21.27
CA ILE A 81 -27.64 -4.54 22.63
C ILE A 81 -26.43 -5.44 22.84
N GLU A 82 -26.07 -5.66 24.10
CA GLU A 82 -25.10 -6.69 24.49
C GLU A 82 -25.69 -8.09 24.27
N SER A 83 -24.86 -9.02 23.79
CA SER A 83 -25.27 -10.39 23.52
C SER A 83 -24.14 -11.34 23.88
N SER A 84 -24.38 -12.20 24.87
CA SER A 84 -23.44 -13.25 25.30
C SER A 84 -23.33 -14.40 24.29
N ILE A 85 -24.25 -14.46 23.31
CA ILE A 85 -24.32 -15.52 22.31
C ILE A 85 -23.67 -15.07 20.99
N ALA A 86 -23.74 -13.77 20.67
CA ALA A 86 -23.11 -13.23 19.47
C ALA A 86 -21.58 -13.28 19.60
N LYS A 87 -20.89 -13.76 18.55
CA LYS A 87 -19.42 -13.85 18.53
C LYS A 87 -18.71 -12.51 18.79
N LEU A 88 -19.39 -11.41 18.51
CA LEU A 88 -18.88 -10.04 18.66
C LEU A 88 -19.33 -9.37 19.96
N GLY A 89 -20.01 -10.10 20.85
CA GLY A 89 -20.54 -9.59 22.12
C GLY A 89 -21.72 -8.62 22.01
N ARG A 90 -22.18 -8.33 20.79
CA ARG A 90 -23.27 -7.40 20.50
C ARG A 90 -24.08 -7.81 19.29
N GLU A 91 -25.35 -7.42 19.27
CA GLU A 91 -26.27 -7.63 18.16
C GLU A 91 -27.23 -6.45 18.01
N VAL A 92 -27.86 -6.35 16.84
CA VAL A 92 -28.85 -5.31 16.52
C VAL A 92 -30.22 -5.95 16.35
N ILE A 93 -31.21 -5.43 17.08
CA ILE A 93 -32.62 -5.74 16.90
C ILE A 93 -33.22 -4.70 15.94
N PRO A 94 -33.62 -5.09 14.72
CA PRO A 94 -34.09 -4.14 13.71
C PRO A 94 -35.45 -3.55 14.08
N ILE A 95 -35.59 -2.24 13.90
CA ILE A 95 -36.87 -1.50 13.94
C ILE A 95 -37.35 -1.23 12.52
N GLU A 96 -36.44 -0.79 11.63
CA GLU A 96 -36.66 -0.62 10.20
C GLU A 96 -35.55 -1.30 9.42
N PHE A 97 -35.92 -1.87 8.28
CA PHE A 97 -35.02 -2.54 7.35
C PHE A 97 -35.36 -2.10 5.94
N GLU A 98 -34.33 -1.87 5.12
CA GLU A 98 -34.48 -1.49 3.72
C GLU A 98 -33.38 -2.13 2.88
N VAL A 99 -33.75 -2.80 1.79
CA VAL A 99 -32.82 -3.21 0.75
C VAL A 99 -32.57 -2.01 -0.17
N LEU A 100 -31.35 -1.48 -0.14
CA LEU A 100 -30.94 -0.36 -0.98
C LEU A 100 -30.57 -0.82 -2.39
N SER A 101 -29.95 -1.99 -2.50
CA SER A 101 -29.59 -2.61 -3.78
C SER A 101 -29.42 -4.10 -3.60
N GLU A 102 -30.14 -4.90 -4.38
CA GLU A 102 -29.94 -6.35 -4.42
C GLU A 102 -28.68 -6.69 -5.24
N ALA A 103 -27.93 -7.71 -4.82
CA ALA A 103 -26.76 -8.19 -5.55
C ALA A 103 -27.12 -9.37 -6.46
N SER A 104 -26.70 -9.28 -7.73
CA SER A 104 -26.81 -10.39 -8.68
C SER A 104 -25.94 -11.58 -8.27
N GLN A 105 -26.42 -12.79 -8.56
CA GLN A 105 -25.74 -14.05 -8.27
C GLN A 105 -25.54 -14.88 -9.56
N PRO A 106 -24.49 -15.73 -9.64
CA PRO A 106 -23.42 -15.89 -8.67
C PRO A 106 -22.46 -14.69 -8.68
N LEU A 107 -21.79 -14.42 -7.55
CA LEU A 107 -20.70 -13.43 -7.50
C LEU A 107 -19.56 -13.84 -8.46
N PRO A 108 -18.92 -12.90 -9.16
CA PRO A 108 -17.87 -13.22 -10.13
C PRO A 108 -16.58 -13.72 -9.46
N ILE A 109 -16.35 -13.37 -8.19
CA ILE A 109 -15.25 -13.89 -7.36
C ILE A 109 -15.76 -14.22 -5.97
N GLU A 110 -15.15 -15.21 -5.33
CA GLU A 110 -15.35 -15.50 -3.91
C GLU A 110 -14.14 -14.97 -3.12
N PHE A 111 -14.43 -14.31 -1.99
CA PHE A 111 -13.43 -13.58 -1.21
C PHE A 111 -13.62 -13.71 0.30
N LEU A 112 -14.69 -14.36 0.75
CA LEU A 112 -14.99 -14.62 2.17
C LEU A 112 -14.82 -16.09 2.52
N ASN A 113 -15.03 -17.01 1.57
CA ASN A 113 -14.82 -18.44 1.80
C ASN A 113 -13.34 -18.81 1.56
N PRO A 114 -12.56 -19.10 2.61
CA PRO A 114 -11.15 -19.45 2.46
C PRO A 114 -10.92 -20.78 1.73
N SER A 115 -11.95 -21.63 1.63
CA SER A 115 -11.87 -22.90 0.89
C SER A 115 -11.99 -22.74 -0.62
N VAL A 116 -12.33 -21.54 -1.12
CA VAL A 116 -12.42 -21.24 -2.55
C VAL A 116 -11.39 -20.19 -2.89
N GLU A 117 -10.33 -20.59 -3.59
CA GLU A 117 -9.27 -19.68 -4.00
C GLU A 117 -9.61 -19.05 -5.36
N THR A 118 -9.70 -17.72 -5.40
CA THR A 118 -9.78 -16.97 -6.64
C THR A 118 -8.37 -16.51 -7.04
N GLY A 119 -7.90 -16.89 -8.23
CA GLY A 119 -6.59 -16.47 -8.74
C GLY A 119 -6.45 -14.94 -8.86
N LEU A 120 -5.22 -14.43 -8.69
CA LEU A 120 -4.93 -12.99 -8.67
C LEU A 120 -5.47 -12.24 -9.89
N SER A 121 -5.28 -12.78 -11.10
CA SER A 121 -5.76 -12.15 -12.34
C SER A 121 -7.26 -11.82 -12.29
N ARG A 122 -8.08 -12.81 -11.91
CA ARG A 122 -9.53 -12.63 -11.77
C ARG A 122 -9.91 -11.69 -10.63
N ARG A 123 -9.13 -11.66 -9.54
CA ARG A 123 -9.32 -10.69 -8.45
C ARG A 123 -9.02 -9.26 -8.90
N LEU A 124 -8.07 -9.06 -9.82
CA LEU A 124 -7.78 -7.77 -10.42
C LEU A 124 -8.88 -7.36 -11.42
N ASP A 125 -9.41 -8.29 -12.21
CA ASP A 125 -10.56 -8.00 -13.11
C ASP A 125 -11.80 -7.53 -12.34
N TYR A 126 -12.06 -8.10 -11.16
CA TYR A 126 -13.16 -7.74 -10.28
C TYR A 126 -12.70 -7.04 -9.00
N ARG A 127 -11.73 -6.11 -9.14
CA ARG A 127 -11.06 -5.47 -8.00
C ARG A 127 -12.01 -4.78 -7.02
N PHE A 128 -13.11 -4.20 -7.51
CA PHE A 128 -14.13 -3.56 -6.68
C PHE A 128 -14.85 -4.53 -5.71
N ILE A 129 -14.85 -5.84 -6.00
CA ILE A 129 -15.35 -6.88 -5.09
C ILE A 129 -14.20 -7.36 -4.20
N ASP A 130 -13.00 -7.55 -4.75
CA ASP A 130 -11.85 -8.01 -3.98
C ASP A 130 -11.47 -7.02 -2.86
N LEU A 131 -11.66 -5.72 -3.09
CA LEU A 131 -11.48 -4.66 -2.09
C LEU A 131 -12.45 -4.76 -0.90
N ARG A 132 -13.52 -5.55 -1.00
CA ARG A 132 -14.43 -5.82 0.12
C ARG A 132 -13.87 -6.89 1.07
N ASN A 133 -12.86 -7.65 0.65
CA ASN A 133 -12.16 -8.59 1.50
C ASN A 133 -11.42 -7.82 2.62
N PRO A 134 -11.69 -8.13 3.91
CA PRO A 134 -11.01 -7.47 5.02
C PRO A 134 -9.48 -7.50 4.95
N ARG A 135 -8.89 -8.60 4.43
CA ARG A 135 -7.44 -8.71 4.26
C ARG A 135 -6.91 -7.78 3.18
N VAL A 136 -7.63 -7.62 2.07
CA VAL A 136 -7.23 -6.71 0.99
C VAL A 136 -7.42 -5.26 1.43
N LEU A 137 -8.55 -4.94 2.05
CA LEU A 137 -8.80 -3.62 2.63
C LEU A 137 -7.72 -3.20 3.65
N ALA A 138 -7.26 -4.14 4.47
CA ALA A 138 -6.19 -3.89 5.45
C ALA A 138 -4.89 -3.41 4.79
N ILE A 139 -4.51 -3.99 3.64
CA ILE A 139 -3.33 -3.56 2.87
C ILE A 139 -3.47 -2.09 2.44
N PHE A 140 -4.64 -1.70 1.92
CA PHE A 140 -4.87 -0.32 1.48
C PHE A 140 -4.96 0.68 2.63
N LYS A 141 -5.47 0.27 3.79
CA LYS A 141 -5.43 1.11 5.00
C LYS A 141 -4.00 1.33 5.49
N ILE A 142 -3.16 0.29 5.47
CA ILE A 142 -1.72 0.41 5.77
C ILE A 142 -1.05 1.35 4.77
N GLN A 143 -1.30 1.20 3.47
CA GLN A 143 -0.78 2.09 2.42
C GLN A 143 -1.21 3.56 2.63
N SER A 144 -2.47 3.77 2.98
CA SER A 144 -3.02 5.10 3.30
C SER A 144 -2.32 5.72 4.51
N ALA A 145 -2.10 4.94 5.57
CA ALA A 145 -1.38 5.38 6.76
C ALA A 145 0.11 5.69 6.47
N ILE A 146 0.78 4.87 5.65
CA ILE A 146 2.16 5.13 5.19
C ILE A 146 2.22 6.49 4.47
N THR A 147 1.28 6.77 3.57
CA THR A 147 1.21 8.06 2.85
C THR A 147 1.05 9.23 3.82
N GLY A 148 0.19 9.09 4.83
CA GLY A 148 0.04 10.09 5.88
C GLY A 148 1.33 10.33 6.68
N LEU A 149 2.03 9.26 7.06
CA LEU A 149 3.30 9.32 7.77
C LEU A 149 4.42 9.96 6.94
N LEU A 150 4.44 9.72 5.63
CA LEU A 150 5.38 10.36 4.70
C LEU A 150 5.20 11.89 4.69
N HIS A 151 3.96 12.36 4.53
CA HIS A 151 3.66 13.79 4.62
C HIS A 151 4.07 14.38 5.97
N GLU A 152 3.77 13.68 7.07
CA GLU A 152 4.15 14.12 8.41
C GLU A 152 5.69 14.20 8.57
N PHE A 153 6.41 13.19 8.09
CA PHE A 153 7.87 13.11 8.14
C PHE A 153 8.53 14.30 7.42
N PHE A 154 8.13 14.54 6.17
CA PHE A 154 8.71 15.59 5.34
C PHE A 154 8.34 16.99 5.86
N ARG A 155 7.06 17.23 6.15
CA ARG A 155 6.58 18.56 6.61
C ARG A 155 7.16 18.95 7.96
N SER A 156 7.31 17.99 8.89
CA SER A 156 7.95 18.26 10.19
C SER A 156 9.45 18.61 10.07
N ARG A 157 10.07 18.34 8.93
CA ARG A 157 11.49 18.63 8.63
C ARG A 157 11.68 19.81 7.66
N GLY A 158 10.60 20.57 7.41
CA GLY A 158 10.63 21.77 6.58
C GLY A 158 10.72 21.52 5.07
N PHE A 159 10.40 20.31 4.61
CA PHE A 159 10.28 20.05 3.18
C PHE A 159 9.02 20.67 2.60
N ILE A 160 9.12 21.16 1.37
CA ILE A 160 8.00 21.70 0.60
C ILE A 160 7.46 20.61 -0.33
N GLU A 161 6.16 20.37 -0.26
CA GLU A 161 5.48 19.48 -1.21
C GLU A 161 5.37 20.15 -2.58
N VAL A 162 5.77 19.44 -3.63
CA VAL A 162 5.71 19.93 -5.01
C VAL A 162 4.95 18.94 -5.90
N HIS A 163 4.38 19.45 -6.98
CA HIS A 163 3.71 18.64 -7.99
C HIS A 163 4.29 18.96 -9.36
N THR A 164 4.95 17.99 -9.97
CA THR A 164 5.66 18.19 -11.23
C THR A 164 4.91 17.58 -12.41
N PRO A 165 5.09 18.12 -13.65
CA PRO A 165 4.42 17.59 -14.82
C PRO A 165 4.73 16.11 -15.06
N LYS A 166 3.70 15.34 -15.41
CA LYS A 166 3.82 13.91 -15.78
C LYS A 166 3.81 13.67 -17.29
N ILE A 167 3.58 14.72 -18.07
CA ILE A 167 3.72 14.74 -19.51
C ILE A 167 4.96 15.58 -19.81
N VAL A 168 5.95 14.97 -20.45
CA VAL A 168 7.28 15.56 -20.67
C VAL A 168 7.67 15.50 -22.15
N ALA A 169 8.38 16.51 -22.64
CA ALA A 169 8.80 16.58 -24.04
C ALA A 169 9.89 15.56 -24.38
N GLU A 170 10.75 15.25 -23.42
CA GLU A 170 11.88 14.32 -23.57
C GLU A 170 11.86 13.29 -22.44
N ALA A 171 12.43 12.11 -22.71
CA ALA A 171 12.62 11.08 -21.69
C ALA A 171 13.62 11.57 -20.63
N THR A 172 13.33 11.35 -19.35
CA THR A 172 14.17 11.78 -18.23
C THR A 172 15.42 10.91 -18.05
N GLU A 173 15.44 9.70 -18.58
CA GLU A 173 16.54 8.74 -18.37
C GLU A 173 16.95 8.05 -19.69
N SER A 174 18.24 7.79 -19.85
CA SER A 174 18.80 7.09 -21.01
C SER A 174 18.49 5.59 -20.92
N GLY A 175 17.50 5.08 -21.68
CA GLY A 175 17.19 3.64 -21.59
C GLY A 175 15.91 3.10 -22.24
N ALA A 176 15.19 3.90 -23.04
CA ALA A 176 14.16 3.43 -23.99
C ALA A 176 12.85 2.80 -23.44
N SER A 177 12.54 2.89 -22.14
CA SER A 177 11.28 2.40 -21.56
C SER A 177 10.32 3.52 -21.15
N VAL A 178 9.97 4.39 -22.10
CA VAL A 178 8.96 5.47 -21.92
C VAL A 178 7.66 5.16 -22.65
N PHE A 179 6.53 5.60 -22.09
CA PHE A 179 5.24 5.58 -22.79
C PHE A 179 5.09 6.83 -23.65
N PRO A 180 5.02 6.71 -24.99
CA PRO A 180 4.75 7.84 -25.87
C PRO A 180 3.27 8.23 -25.81
N VAL A 181 3.00 9.52 -25.88
CA VAL A 181 1.65 10.10 -25.94
C VAL A 181 1.59 11.06 -27.13
N ASP A 182 0.51 10.99 -27.90
CA ASP A 182 0.18 12.03 -28.89
C ASP A 182 -0.49 13.21 -28.17
N TYR A 183 0.23 14.31 -28.08
CA TYR A 183 -0.23 15.54 -27.46
C TYR A 183 -0.46 16.60 -28.53
N PHE A 184 -1.66 16.58 -29.10
CA PHE A 184 -2.11 17.51 -30.14
C PHE A 184 -1.20 17.50 -31.39
N GLY A 185 -0.81 16.31 -31.86
CA GLY A 185 0.09 16.13 -33.01
C GLY A 185 1.57 16.23 -32.66
N ARG A 186 1.92 16.40 -31.38
CA ARG A 186 3.31 16.36 -30.88
C ARG A 186 3.52 15.09 -30.08
N LYS A 187 4.60 14.38 -30.38
CA LYS A 187 5.02 13.24 -29.58
C LYS A 187 5.65 13.73 -28.28
N VAL A 188 5.04 13.36 -27.16
CA VAL A 188 5.54 13.58 -25.80
C VAL A 188 5.57 12.24 -25.05
N PHE A 189 5.97 12.24 -23.79
CA PHE A 189 6.13 11.01 -23.01
C PHE A 189 5.52 11.15 -21.62
N LEU A 190 5.15 10.03 -21.02
CA LEU A 190 4.88 9.97 -19.59
C LEU A 190 6.19 9.93 -18.79
N ALA A 191 6.27 10.69 -17.70
CA ALA A 191 7.47 10.80 -16.88
C ALA A 191 7.77 9.50 -16.11
N GLN A 192 9.02 9.03 -16.19
CA GLN A 192 9.51 7.85 -15.45
C GLN A 192 9.93 8.17 -14.02
N SER A 193 10.26 9.43 -13.76
CA SER A 193 10.63 10.01 -12.47
C SER A 193 10.50 11.54 -12.54
N PRO A 194 10.32 12.24 -11.42
CA PRO A 194 10.36 13.71 -11.39
C PRO A 194 11.80 14.27 -11.37
N GLN A 195 12.82 13.46 -11.70
CA GLN A 195 14.23 13.73 -11.46
C GLN A 195 14.70 15.11 -11.92
N PHE A 196 14.46 15.47 -13.18
CA PHE A 196 14.89 16.77 -13.69
C PHE A 196 14.16 17.93 -13.01
N TYR A 197 12.86 17.78 -12.73
CA TYR A 197 12.10 18.82 -12.06
C TYR A 197 12.56 19.03 -10.61
N LYS A 198 12.82 17.96 -9.84
CA LYS A 198 13.31 18.10 -8.47
C LYS A 198 14.71 18.74 -8.41
N GLN A 199 15.58 18.45 -9.38
CA GLN A 199 16.87 19.14 -9.51
C GLN A 199 16.75 20.61 -9.94
N MET A 200 15.86 20.93 -10.88
CA MET A 200 15.58 22.32 -11.27
C MET A 200 15.04 23.15 -10.09
N LEU A 201 14.28 22.53 -9.19
CA LEU A 201 13.79 23.17 -7.96
C LEU A 201 14.92 23.49 -6.98
N MET A 202 15.97 22.67 -6.91
CA MET A 202 17.19 23.00 -6.16
C MET A 202 17.85 24.26 -6.71
N ALA A 203 17.99 24.36 -8.04
CA ALA A 203 18.49 25.57 -8.69
C ALA A 203 17.55 26.79 -8.54
N SER A 204 16.29 26.56 -8.19
CA SER A 204 15.29 27.61 -7.93
C SER A 204 15.29 28.08 -6.47
N GLY A 205 16.14 27.52 -5.61
CA GLY A 205 16.26 27.92 -4.20
C GLY A 205 15.22 27.29 -3.27
N PHE A 206 14.58 26.17 -3.65
CA PHE A 206 13.60 25.50 -2.77
C PHE A 206 14.25 24.76 -1.59
N GLU A 207 15.55 24.43 -1.70
CA GLU A 207 16.40 23.75 -0.72
C GLU A 207 15.98 22.34 -0.29
N LYS A 208 14.69 22.08 -0.02
CA LYS A 208 14.14 20.79 0.42
C LYS A 208 12.76 20.58 -0.19
N VAL A 209 12.64 19.64 -1.13
CA VAL A 209 11.36 19.32 -1.78
C VAL A 209 11.03 17.85 -1.68
N TYR A 210 9.75 17.52 -1.66
CA TYR A 210 9.27 16.15 -1.82
C TYR A 210 8.04 16.09 -2.71
N GLU A 211 7.84 14.96 -3.38
CA GLU A 211 6.68 14.66 -4.20
C GLU A 211 6.24 13.21 -3.98
N ILE A 212 4.93 13.00 -3.80
CA ILE A 212 4.31 11.68 -3.83
C ILE A 212 3.38 11.67 -5.03
N GLY A 213 3.72 10.93 -6.08
CA GLY A 213 3.01 11.03 -7.35
C GLY A 213 3.25 9.86 -8.29
N PRO A 214 2.43 9.74 -9.36
CA PRO A 214 2.56 8.64 -10.30
C PRO A 214 3.82 8.78 -11.15
N VAL A 215 4.43 7.65 -11.45
CA VAL A 215 5.53 7.49 -12.40
C VAL A 215 5.25 6.31 -13.32
N PHE A 216 5.78 6.37 -14.54
CA PHE A 216 5.43 5.44 -15.61
C PHE A 216 6.69 4.86 -16.27
N ARG A 217 6.88 3.55 -16.17
CA ARG A 217 8.03 2.84 -16.77
C ARG A 217 7.54 1.77 -17.74
N ALA A 218 7.87 1.91 -19.02
CA ALA A 218 7.53 0.94 -20.06
C ALA A 218 8.56 -0.18 -20.17
N GLU A 219 8.96 -0.75 -19.03
CA GLU A 219 9.88 -1.88 -18.99
C GLU A 219 9.12 -3.18 -19.30
N PRO A 220 9.62 -4.05 -20.19
CA PRO A 220 8.94 -5.30 -20.54
C PRO A 220 9.14 -6.38 -19.46
N HIS A 221 9.01 -6.01 -18.19
CA HIS A 221 9.24 -6.87 -17.04
C HIS A 221 7.89 -7.26 -16.40
N HIS A 222 7.47 -8.51 -16.61
CA HIS A 222 6.34 -9.08 -15.88
C HIS A 222 6.87 -9.85 -14.67
N THR A 223 7.18 -9.13 -13.60
CA THR A 223 7.70 -9.72 -12.35
C THR A 223 6.79 -9.34 -11.17
N PRO A 224 6.89 -10.05 -10.02
CA PRO A 224 6.17 -9.67 -8.80
C PRO A 224 6.60 -8.33 -8.18
N ARG A 225 7.61 -7.65 -8.74
CA ARG A 225 8.25 -6.44 -8.17
C ARG A 225 8.08 -5.20 -9.04
N HIS A 226 7.79 -5.37 -10.34
CA HIS A 226 7.73 -4.26 -11.29
C HIS A 226 6.28 -3.99 -11.73
N LEU A 227 5.93 -2.72 -11.77
CA LEU A 227 4.67 -2.21 -12.33
C LEU A 227 5.01 -1.11 -13.35
N CYS A 228 4.24 -1.06 -14.43
CA CYS A 228 4.41 0.00 -15.43
C CYS A 228 3.91 1.36 -14.96
N GLU A 229 3.05 1.39 -13.95
CA GLU A 229 2.57 2.59 -13.26
C GLU A 229 2.62 2.32 -11.76
N TYR A 230 3.28 3.20 -11.01
CA TYR A 230 3.32 3.14 -9.55
C TYR A 230 3.40 4.54 -8.96
N THR A 231 3.09 4.66 -7.67
CA THR A 231 3.28 5.92 -6.92
C THR A 231 4.69 5.94 -6.37
N SER A 232 5.50 6.89 -6.85
CA SER A 232 6.84 7.15 -6.35
C SER A 232 6.81 8.12 -5.18
N ILE A 233 7.83 8.01 -4.32
CA ILE A 233 8.11 8.93 -3.23
C ILE A 233 9.48 9.53 -3.54
N ASP A 234 9.47 10.78 -3.97
CA ASP A 234 10.66 11.49 -4.40
C ASP A 234 10.97 12.63 -3.43
N PHE A 235 12.25 12.85 -3.15
CA PHE A 235 12.71 14.08 -2.50
C PHE A 235 14.06 14.50 -3.06
N GLU A 236 14.41 15.77 -2.87
CA GLU A 236 15.70 16.34 -3.24
C GLU A 236 16.08 17.41 -2.22
N VAL A 237 17.38 17.52 -1.90
CA VAL A 237 17.91 18.48 -0.91
C VAL A 237 19.15 19.18 -1.43
N SER A 238 19.23 20.49 -1.25
CA SER A 238 20.38 21.34 -1.54
C SER A 238 21.33 21.44 -0.34
N TYR A 239 22.56 21.92 -0.60
CA TYR A 239 23.55 22.21 0.44
C TYR A 239 23.95 21.02 1.31
N ILE A 240 23.92 19.81 0.73
CA ILE A 240 24.51 18.62 1.35
C ILE A 240 26.04 18.73 1.35
N GLU A 241 26.69 18.24 2.41
CA GLU A 241 28.14 18.04 2.44
C GLU A 241 28.51 16.73 1.76
N SER A 242 27.63 15.73 1.87
CA SER A 242 27.83 14.40 1.31
C SER A 242 26.53 13.73 0.92
N TYR A 243 26.58 12.78 -0.03
CA TYR A 243 25.45 11.89 -0.31
C TYR A 243 25.05 11.05 0.92
N HIS A 244 25.92 10.95 1.92
CA HIS A 244 25.59 10.41 3.25
C HIS A 244 24.46 11.18 3.95
N ASP A 245 24.36 12.50 3.76
CA ASP A 245 23.27 13.32 4.32
C ASP A 245 21.92 12.91 3.72
N VAL A 246 21.91 12.52 2.44
CA VAL A 246 20.71 12.02 1.77
C VAL A 246 20.34 10.64 2.31
N MET A 247 21.32 9.75 2.52
CA MET A 247 21.09 8.44 3.14
C MET A 247 20.56 8.56 4.57
N ASP A 248 21.06 9.51 5.36
CA ASP A 248 20.53 9.80 6.71
C ASP A 248 19.04 10.16 6.65
N ILE A 249 18.61 10.95 5.65
CA ILE A 249 17.20 11.30 5.46
C ILE A 249 16.37 10.07 5.07
N VAL A 250 16.86 9.24 4.14
CA VAL A 250 16.18 7.99 3.74
C VAL A 250 16.01 7.07 4.93
N GLU A 251 17.08 6.86 5.70
CA GLU A 251 17.07 6.00 6.89
C GLU A 251 16.08 6.51 7.92
N ASP A 252 16.15 7.80 8.25
CA ASP A 252 15.23 8.45 9.19
C ASP A 252 13.78 8.31 8.74
N MET A 253 13.51 8.43 7.44
CA MET A 253 12.18 8.29 6.85
C MET A 253 11.64 6.87 7.03
N VAL A 254 12.41 5.87 6.62
CA VAL A 254 11.99 4.47 6.67
C VAL A 254 11.81 4.03 8.12
N VAL A 255 12.77 4.33 9.00
CA VAL A 255 12.70 4.02 10.44
C VAL A 255 11.48 4.67 11.08
N TYR A 256 11.20 5.94 10.76
CA TYR A 256 10.05 6.67 11.28
C TYR A 256 8.72 6.03 10.89
N ILE A 257 8.55 5.67 9.61
CA ILE A 257 7.31 5.06 9.11
C ILE A 257 7.12 3.68 9.72
N VAL A 258 8.16 2.84 9.64
CA VAL A 258 8.13 1.44 10.07
C VAL A 258 7.86 1.32 11.57
N ASN A 259 8.44 2.19 12.38
CA ASN A 259 8.22 2.14 13.82
C ASN A 259 6.89 2.77 14.27
N ARG A 260 6.16 3.47 13.40
CA ARG A 260 4.84 4.02 13.73
C ARG A 260 3.68 3.23 13.12
N ILE A 261 3.90 2.57 11.99
CA ILE A 261 2.82 1.89 11.25
C ILE A 261 2.17 0.78 12.08
N GLY A 262 2.94 0.07 12.91
CA GLY A 262 2.42 -0.98 13.79
C GLY A 262 1.44 -0.48 14.84
N ASP A 263 1.65 0.73 15.36
CA ASP A 263 0.81 1.30 16.41
C ASP A 263 -0.47 1.92 15.79
N ILE A 264 -0.35 2.51 14.59
CA ILE A 264 -1.47 3.13 13.86
C ILE A 264 -2.39 2.07 13.23
N CYS A 265 -1.82 0.99 12.70
CA CYS A 265 -2.52 -0.05 11.94
C CYS A 265 -2.51 -1.41 12.65
N SER A 266 -2.50 -1.42 13.98
CA SER A 266 -2.44 -2.66 14.79
C SER A 266 -3.52 -3.67 14.38
N ARG A 267 -4.76 -3.19 14.24
CA ARG A 267 -5.90 -3.99 13.78
C ARG A 267 -5.69 -4.58 12.39
N GLU A 268 -5.17 -3.81 11.45
CA GLU A 268 -4.90 -4.29 10.09
C GLU A 268 -3.82 -5.37 10.07
N PHE A 269 -2.75 -5.24 10.88
CA PHE A 269 -1.74 -6.28 11.05
C PHE A 269 -2.31 -7.56 11.68
N GLU A 270 -3.21 -7.45 12.66
CA GLU A 270 -3.95 -8.59 13.23
C GLU A 270 -4.79 -9.30 12.16
N ILE A 271 -5.55 -8.55 11.34
CA ILE A 271 -6.35 -9.11 10.24
C ILE A 271 -5.48 -9.86 9.23
N LEU A 272 -4.29 -9.33 8.94
CA LEU A 272 -3.33 -9.94 8.03
C LEU A 272 -2.62 -11.16 8.65
N ASN A 273 -2.61 -11.27 9.98
CA ASN A 273 -1.83 -12.22 10.75
C ASN A 273 -0.32 -12.09 10.47
N VAL A 274 0.17 -10.84 10.48
CA VAL A 274 1.58 -10.49 10.23
C VAL A 274 2.04 -9.55 11.34
N LYS A 275 3.25 -9.76 11.86
CA LYS A 275 3.84 -8.85 12.85
C LYS A 275 4.22 -7.53 12.16
N PRO A 276 3.92 -6.36 12.75
CA PRO A 276 4.42 -5.10 12.23
C PRO A 276 5.94 -5.10 12.14
N PRO A 277 6.52 -4.55 11.05
CA PRO A 277 7.97 -4.42 10.95
C PRO A 277 8.49 -3.45 12.01
N ARG A 278 9.75 -3.64 12.41
CA ARG A 278 10.52 -2.72 13.25
C ARG A 278 11.89 -2.56 12.62
N MET A 279 12.47 -1.37 12.72
CA MET A 279 13.78 -1.07 12.18
C MET A 279 14.54 -0.17 13.13
N ASP A 280 15.75 -0.57 13.49
CA ASP A 280 16.68 0.24 14.28
C ASP A 280 17.46 1.17 13.37
N LYS A 281 17.89 2.32 13.92
CA LYS A 281 18.85 3.21 13.27
C LYS A 281 20.26 2.60 13.28
N GLY A 282 21.14 3.15 12.46
CA GLY A 282 22.50 2.68 12.23
C GLY A 282 22.58 1.65 11.12
N LEU A 283 21.77 1.81 10.06
CA LEU A 283 21.79 0.86 8.94
C LEU A 283 23.20 0.76 8.34
N PRO A 284 23.73 -0.47 8.11
CA PRO A 284 25.04 -0.65 7.52
C PRO A 284 25.14 0.03 6.16
N ARG A 285 26.27 0.69 5.89
CA ARG A 285 26.61 1.31 4.61
C ARG A 285 27.77 0.54 4.01
N ILE A 286 27.49 -0.29 3.03
CA ILE A 286 28.41 -1.29 2.49
C ILE A 286 28.74 -0.91 1.06
N THR A 287 30.03 -0.76 0.74
CA THR A 287 30.42 -0.46 -0.64
C THR A 287 30.12 -1.64 -1.56
N VAL A 288 29.84 -1.40 -2.84
CA VAL A 288 29.66 -2.47 -3.84
C VAL A 288 30.87 -3.42 -3.87
N ARG A 289 32.08 -2.88 -3.67
CA ARG A 289 33.32 -3.67 -3.56
C ARG A 289 33.31 -4.63 -2.39
N GLU A 290 32.85 -4.19 -1.22
CA GLU A 290 32.68 -5.05 -0.05
C GLU A 290 31.55 -6.04 -0.27
N ALA A 291 30.43 -5.61 -0.85
CA ALA A 291 29.31 -6.48 -1.18
C ALA A 291 29.74 -7.63 -2.10
N TYR A 292 30.58 -7.37 -3.12
CA TYR A 292 31.15 -8.42 -3.97
C TYR A 292 31.89 -9.49 -3.16
N ARG A 293 32.73 -9.08 -2.19
CA ARG A 293 33.46 -10.00 -1.32
C ARG A 293 32.51 -10.79 -0.41
N LEU A 294 31.48 -10.12 0.12
CA LEU A 294 30.47 -10.72 1.01
C LEU A 294 29.64 -11.79 0.32
N VAL A 295 29.25 -11.57 -0.94
CA VAL A 295 28.49 -12.55 -1.71
C VAL A 295 29.37 -13.66 -2.25
N GLU A 296 30.64 -13.37 -2.59
CA GLU A 296 31.62 -14.36 -3.05
C GLU A 296 31.98 -15.35 -1.94
N SER A 297 32.19 -14.88 -0.71
CA SER A 297 32.42 -15.76 0.45
C SER A 297 31.25 -16.71 0.74
N ARG A 298 30.06 -16.41 0.22
CA ARG A 298 28.83 -17.22 0.33
C ARG A 298 28.50 -18.00 -0.95
N GLY A 299 29.46 -18.12 -1.86
CA GLY A 299 29.35 -18.97 -3.04
C GLY A 299 28.57 -18.37 -4.21
N TYR A 300 28.28 -17.06 -4.19
CA TYR A 300 27.76 -16.34 -5.35
C TYR A 300 28.88 -15.54 -6.01
N LYS A 301 29.09 -15.74 -7.31
CA LYS A 301 30.14 -15.01 -8.06
C LYS A 301 29.51 -13.80 -8.76
N PRO A 302 29.71 -12.57 -8.26
CA PRO A 302 29.20 -11.37 -8.94
C PRO A 302 30.03 -11.08 -10.19
N THR A 303 29.44 -10.41 -11.17
CA THR A 303 30.22 -9.80 -12.25
C THR A 303 30.83 -8.50 -11.73
N TYR A 304 32.15 -8.41 -11.74
CA TYR A 304 32.85 -7.21 -11.30
C TYR A 304 32.54 -6.03 -12.25
N MET A 305 32.33 -4.84 -11.68
CA MET A 305 31.90 -3.63 -12.40
C MET A 305 30.47 -3.70 -12.97
N GLU A 306 29.62 -4.58 -12.44
CA GLU A 306 28.18 -4.61 -12.73
C GLU A 306 27.38 -4.58 -11.43
N ASP A 307 26.11 -4.21 -11.52
CA ASP A 307 25.21 -4.24 -10.37
C ASP A 307 24.94 -5.69 -9.95
N LEU A 308 24.58 -5.89 -8.68
CA LEU A 308 24.15 -7.21 -8.22
C LEU A 308 22.81 -7.54 -8.87
N ASP A 309 22.70 -8.72 -9.48
CA ASP A 309 21.40 -9.21 -9.92
C ASP A 309 20.49 -9.56 -8.72
N THR A 310 19.23 -9.89 -8.99
CA THR A 310 18.27 -10.29 -7.95
C THR A 310 18.74 -11.44 -7.06
N ARG A 311 19.58 -12.35 -7.56
CA ARG A 311 20.16 -13.44 -6.76
C ARG A 311 21.29 -12.91 -5.88
N GLY A 312 22.14 -12.05 -6.42
CA GLY A 312 23.19 -11.33 -5.70
C GLY A 312 22.63 -10.53 -4.52
N GLU A 313 21.59 -9.73 -4.74
CA GLU A 313 20.90 -8.96 -3.68
C GLU A 313 20.35 -9.84 -2.54
N ARG A 314 19.81 -11.03 -2.88
CA ARG A 314 19.32 -11.98 -1.88
C ARG A 314 20.44 -12.59 -1.06
N VAL A 315 21.57 -12.92 -1.69
CA VAL A 315 22.75 -13.44 -0.98
C VAL A 315 23.36 -12.33 -0.11
N PHE A 316 23.42 -11.11 -0.64
CA PHE A 316 23.86 -9.92 0.09
C PHE A 316 22.99 -9.67 1.31
N SER A 317 21.66 -9.68 1.18
CA SER A 317 20.75 -9.43 2.31
C SER A 317 20.91 -10.46 3.43
N LYS A 318 21.14 -11.73 3.09
CA LYS A 318 21.48 -12.77 4.09
C LYS A 318 22.82 -12.49 4.77
N ALA A 319 23.83 -12.07 4.00
CA ALA A 319 25.13 -11.69 4.55
C ALA A 319 25.01 -10.53 5.55
N VAL A 320 24.18 -9.53 5.23
CA VAL A 320 23.92 -8.39 6.10
C VAL A 320 23.27 -8.84 7.41
N GLU A 321 22.25 -9.71 7.34
CA GLU A 321 21.57 -10.23 8.54
C GLU A 321 22.52 -11.04 9.43
N GLU A 322 23.40 -11.86 8.83
CA GLU A 322 24.37 -12.69 9.56
C GLU A 322 25.50 -11.87 10.21
N GLU A 323 26.06 -10.88 9.51
CA GLU A 323 27.26 -10.15 9.97
C GLU A 323 26.93 -8.89 10.78
N TYR A 324 25.84 -8.22 10.45
CA TYR A 324 25.49 -6.92 11.03
C TYR A 324 24.23 -7.00 11.89
N GLY A 325 23.43 -8.07 11.79
CA GLY A 325 22.17 -8.20 12.53
C GLY A 325 21.03 -7.33 11.98
N TYR A 326 21.17 -6.78 10.78
CA TYR A 326 20.16 -5.93 10.13
C TYR A 326 19.51 -6.65 8.95
N LYS A 327 18.22 -6.35 8.72
CA LYS A 327 17.49 -6.81 7.52
C LYS A 327 17.55 -5.81 6.36
N ALA A 328 18.12 -4.64 6.60
CA ALA A 328 18.29 -3.59 5.61
C ALA A 328 19.71 -3.03 5.67
N ALA A 329 20.26 -2.64 4.52
CA ALA A 329 21.54 -1.97 4.40
C ALA A 329 21.57 -1.08 3.15
N PHE A 330 22.36 -0.01 3.22
CA PHE A 330 22.72 0.75 2.04
C PHE A 330 23.85 0.04 1.30
N LEU A 331 23.63 -0.21 0.02
CA LEU A 331 24.68 -0.53 -0.93
C LEU A 331 25.16 0.78 -1.54
N ILE A 332 26.45 1.10 -1.46
CA ILE A 332 27.00 2.41 -1.85
C ILE A 332 28.17 2.27 -2.83
N GLU A 333 28.54 3.37 -3.48
CA GLU A 333 29.68 3.44 -4.40
C GLU A 333 29.54 2.46 -5.58
N PHE A 334 28.54 2.68 -6.45
CA PHE A 334 28.33 1.84 -7.62
C PHE A 334 29.32 2.11 -8.76
N PRO A 335 29.60 1.12 -9.62
CA PRO A 335 30.42 1.30 -10.80
C PRO A 335 29.76 2.31 -11.76
N TRP A 336 30.52 3.31 -12.20
CA TRP A 336 30.05 4.29 -13.19
C TRP A 336 30.08 3.73 -14.61
N ARG A 337 31.10 2.95 -14.93
CA ARG A 337 31.36 2.45 -16.30
C ARG A 337 30.41 1.32 -16.74
N SER A 338 29.67 0.73 -15.82
CA SER A 338 28.62 -0.26 -16.12
C SER A 338 27.51 0.31 -17.01
N GLY A 339 27.33 1.64 -17.00
CA GLY A 339 26.16 2.30 -17.55
C GLY A 339 24.89 2.09 -16.72
N SER A 340 24.99 1.46 -15.54
CA SER A 340 23.85 1.25 -14.63
C SER A 340 23.44 2.53 -13.90
N ARG A 341 24.36 3.49 -13.75
CA ARG A 341 24.07 4.76 -13.08
C ARG A 341 23.75 5.89 -14.07
N PRO A 342 22.70 6.68 -13.80
CA PRO A 342 22.33 7.80 -14.67
C PRO A 342 23.41 8.87 -14.77
N PHE A 343 23.45 9.59 -15.90
CA PHE A 343 24.49 10.59 -16.21
C PHE A 343 24.60 11.74 -15.20
N TYR A 344 23.55 11.98 -14.40
CA TYR A 344 23.49 13.05 -13.41
C TYR A 344 24.07 12.66 -12.04
N VAL A 345 24.44 11.40 -11.84
CA VAL A 345 25.08 10.97 -10.58
C VAL A 345 26.54 11.46 -10.55
N MET A 346 26.93 12.02 -9.41
CA MET A 346 28.30 12.52 -9.22
C MET A 346 29.30 11.36 -9.12
N ARG A 347 30.36 11.43 -9.92
CA ARG A 347 31.49 10.48 -9.85
C ARG A 347 32.40 10.79 -8.67
N LYS A 348 33.06 9.77 -8.13
CA LYS A 348 34.17 10.00 -7.18
C LYS A 348 35.28 10.75 -7.91
N LEU A 349 35.79 11.81 -7.28
CA LEU A 349 36.82 12.67 -7.89
C LEU A 349 38.14 11.90 -8.12
N ASP A 350 38.58 11.15 -7.12
CA ASP A 350 39.85 10.41 -7.16
C ASP A 350 39.72 9.02 -7.82
N GLU A 351 38.51 8.45 -7.80
CA GLU A 351 38.21 7.13 -8.36
C GLU A 351 37.07 7.22 -9.40
N PRO A 352 37.30 7.86 -10.56
CA PRO A 352 36.26 8.18 -11.55
C PRO A 352 35.42 7.00 -12.08
N ASP A 353 35.84 5.78 -11.81
CA ASP A 353 35.14 4.55 -12.21
C ASP A 353 34.01 4.17 -11.26
N TRP A 354 33.86 4.92 -10.17
CA TRP A 354 32.87 4.75 -9.12
C TRP A 354 32.08 6.04 -8.92
N ALA A 355 30.84 5.92 -8.44
CA ALA A 355 29.91 7.04 -8.30
C ALA A 355 29.33 7.15 -6.88
N TYR A 356 29.08 8.38 -6.42
CA TYR A 356 28.38 8.68 -5.18
C TYR A 356 26.87 8.43 -5.34
N SER A 357 26.53 7.15 -5.45
CA SER A 357 25.16 6.63 -5.51
C SER A 357 24.99 5.54 -4.46
N PHE A 358 23.74 5.29 -4.13
CA PHE A 358 23.37 4.27 -3.16
C PHE A 358 22.00 3.69 -3.52
N ASP A 359 21.79 2.44 -3.08
CA ASP A 359 20.48 1.79 -3.05
C ASP A 359 20.24 1.30 -1.62
N LEU A 360 19.02 1.42 -1.12
CA LEU A 360 18.60 0.80 0.14
C LEU A 360 17.98 -0.56 -0.18
N ILE A 361 18.66 -1.62 0.26
CA ILE A 361 18.19 -2.99 0.13
C ILE A 361 17.54 -3.40 1.45
N TRP A 362 16.28 -3.84 1.41
CA TRP A 362 15.55 -4.39 2.55
C TRP A 362 15.01 -5.78 2.20
N ASP A 363 15.48 -6.81 2.92
CA ASP A 363 14.99 -8.21 2.80
C ASP A 363 15.10 -8.77 1.35
N GLY A 364 16.21 -8.45 0.67
CA GLY A 364 16.46 -8.90 -0.71
C GLY A 364 15.63 -8.17 -1.76
N LEU A 365 15.23 -6.94 -1.47
CA LEU A 365 14.50 -6.04 -2.37
C LEU A 365 15.04 -4.62 -2.24
N GLU A 366 15.38 -4.00 -3.37
CA GLU A 366 15.62 -2.56 -3.49
C GLU A 366 14.34 -1.76 -3.26
N ILE A 367 14.42 -0.69 -2.45
CA ILE A 367 13.27 0.16 -2.10
C ILE A 367 13.50 1.66 -2.34
N THR A 368 14.58 2.06 -3.01
CA THR A 368 14.95 3.47 -3.29
C THR A 368 15.38 3.65 -4.73
#